data_AF-A0A0L9V2Z3-F1
#
_entry.id   AF-A0A0L9V2Z3-F1
#
_cell.length_a   1.000
_cell.length_b   1.000
_cell.length_c   1.000
_cell.angle_alpha   90.00
_cell.angle_beta   90.00
_cell.angle_gamma   90.00
#
_symmetry.space_group_name_H-M   'P 1'
#
loop_
_entity.id
_entity.type
_entity.pdbx_description
1 polymer ?
#
loop_
_entity_poly.entity_id
_entity_poly.type
_entity_poly.pdbx_seq_one_letter_code
_entity_poly.pdbx_strand_id
1 'polypeptide(L)'
;MLQDTLVEHSSQGQFTLEGRQDILAAAIGRPKHPGRVRVAGPGVGITDYFGSSSRQPSYSYSDTQRMTEEITKKVRQDLREEIRAEVRAEFQMLYQQQFQSMRPVPSPIEEHVIPPPPTEIQDYYTSS
;
A
#
# COMPACT_ATOMS: atom_id res chain seq x y z
N MET A 1 -57.80 -30.45 31.09
CA MET A 1 -58.08 -31.64 31.93
C MET A 1 -56.79 -32.23 32.52
N LEU A 2 -55.90 -32.90 31.78
CA LEU A 2 -54.67 -33.51 32.36
C LEU A 2 -53.67 -32.51 32.97
N GLN A 3 -53.54 -31.32 32.37
CA GLN A 3 -52.66 -30.27 32.90
C GLN A 3 -53.24 -29.63 34.17
N ASP A 4 -54.55 -29.34 34.18
CA ASP A 4 -55.24 -28.72 35.32
C ASP A 4 -55.15 -29.60 36.56
N THR A 5 -55.38 -30.91 36.39
CA THR A 5 -55.24 -31.89 37.48
C THR A 5 -53.80 -31.99 38.00
N LEU A 6 -52.80 -31.91 37.10
CA LEU A 6 -51.40 -32.00 37.51
C LEU A 6 -50.94 -30.76 38.29
N VAL A 7 -51.40 -29.58 37.87
CA VAL A 7 -51.14 -28.31 38.57
C VAL A 7 -51.75 -28.34 39.96
N GLU A 8 -52.99 -28.82 40.07
CA GLU A 8 -53.68 -28.96 41.36
C GLU A 8 -52.90 -29.91 42.30
N HIS A 9 -52.58 -31.13 41.87
CA HIS A 9 -51.80 -32.07 42.67
C HIS A 9 -50.40 -31.55 43.04
N SER A 10 -49.72 -30.82 42.16
CA SER A 10 -48.43 -30.21 42.45
C SER A 10 -48.55 -29.09 43.49
N SER A 11 -49.57 -28.23 43.38
CA SER A 11 -49.79 -27.12 44.33
C SER A 11 -50.15 -27.60 45.74
N GLN A 12 -50.85 -28.74 45.82
CA GLN A 12 -51.21 -29.40 47.07
C GLN A 12 -50.05 -30.23 47.67
N GLY A 13 -48.90 -30.28 46.99
CA GLY A 13 -47.75 -31.09 47.41
C GLY A 13 -47.98 -32.60 47.32
N GLN A 14 -49.03 -33.02 46.62
CA GLN A 14 -49.44 -34.43 46.49
C GLN A 14 -48.69 -35.17 45.36
N PHE A 15 -47.90 -34.44 44.56
CA PHE A 15 -47.11 -35.03 43.49
C PHE A 15 -45.87 -35.74 44.04
N THR A 16 -45.81 -37.08 43.87
CA THR A 16 -44.66 -37.89 44.29
C THR A 16 -43.71 -38.10 43.11
N LEU A 17 -42.44 -37.74 43.29
CA LEU A 17 -41.39 -37.98 42.29
C LEU A 17 -41.00 -39.46 42.31
N GLU A 18 -41.37 -40.21 41.27
CA GLU A 18 -40.99 -41.61 41.12
C GLU A 18 -40.06 -41.80 39.91
N GLY A 19 -38.76 -41.88 40.16
CA GLY A 19 -37.75 -42.16 39.14
C GLY A 19 -37.76 -41.16 37.97
N ARG A 20 -38.15 -41.62 36.77
CA ARG A 20 -38.24 -40.80 35.55
C ARG A 20 -39.63 -40.18 35.33
N GLN A 21 -40.57 -40.45 36.24
CA GLN A 21 -41.92 -39.90 36.25
C GLN A 21 -41.94 -38.60 37.09
N ASP A 22 -41.15 -37.62 36.66
CA ASP A 22 -41.12 -36.29 37.28
C ASP A 22 -42.25 -35.38 36.75
N ILE A 23 -42.47 -34.23 37.40
CA ILE A 23 -43.52 -33.26 37.03
C ILE A 23 -43.42 -32.87 35.55
N LEU A 24 -42.19 -32.76 35.04
CA LEU A 24 -41.92 -32.43 33.64
C LEU A 24 -42.37 -33.56 32.71
N ALA A 25 -42.06 -34.81 33.02
CA ALA A 25 -42.51 -35.97 32.24
C ALA A 25 -44.05 -36.11 32.23
N ALA A 26 -44.69 -35.87 33.38
CA ALA A 26 -46.15 -35.88 33.49
C ALA A 26 -46.81 -34.75 32.70
N ALA A 27 -46.26 -33.53 32.74
CA ALA A 27 -46.79 -32.37 32.02
C ALA A 27 -46.63 -32.49 30.49
N ILE A 28 -45.51 -33.06 30.04
CA ILE A 28 -45.20 -33.26 28.61
C ILE A 28 -45.88 -34.53 28.07
N GLY A 29 -46.25 -35.48 28.94
CA GLY A 29 -46.86 -36.76 28.58
C GLY A 29 -45.91 -37.73 27.86
N ARG A 30 -44.59 -37.48 27.90
CA ARG A 30 -43.57 -38.30 27.26
C ARG A 30 -42.33 -38.45 28.17
N PRO A 31 -41.62 -39.58 28.12
CA PRO A 31 -40.36 -39.73 28.84
C PRO A 31 -39.34 -38.65 28.42
N LYS A 32 -38.70 -38.04 29.42
CA LYS A 32 -37.79 -36.88 29.31
C LYS A 32 -36.67 -36.99 28.27
N HIS A 33 -36.27 -38.19 27.87
CA HIS A 33 -35.14 -38.43 26.97
C HIS A 33 -35.49 -39.48 25.90
N PRO A 34 -36.03 -39.09 24.73
CA PRO A 34 -36.51 -40.02 23.71
C PRO A 34 -35.40 -40.77 22.94
N GLY A 35 -34.12 -40.60 23.28
CA GLY A 35 -33.05 -41.36 22.64
C GLY A 35 -31.71 -41.22 23.33
N ARG A 36 -30.94 -42.32 23.34
CA ARG A 36 -29.51 -42.33 23.69
C ARG A 36 -28.72 -42.34 22.40
N VAL A 37 -27.78 -41.41 22.25
CA VAL A 37 -26.80 -41.44 21.16
C VAL A 37 -26.05 -42.76 21.22
N ARG A 38 -26.18 -43.58 20.18
CA ARG A 38 -25.56 -44.91 20.12
C ARG A 38 -24.12 -44.86 19.64
N VAL A 39 -23.80 -43.88 18.79
CA VAL A 39 -22.45 -43.63 18.26
C VAL A 39 -22.36 -42.20 17.76
N ALA A 40 -21.19 -41.58 17.86
CA ALA A 40 -20.85 -40.33 17.19
C ALA A 40 -19.93 -40.63 16.01
N GLY A 41 -20.18 -40.02 14.85
CA GLY A 41 -19.30 -40.13 13.69
C GLY A 41 -18.04 -39.25 13.83
N PRO A 42 -17.06 -39.41 12.93
CA PRO A 42 -15.95 -38.48 12.81
C PRO A 42 -16.47 -37.04 12.60
N GLY A 43 -15.91 -36.09 13.34
CA GLY A 43 -16.23 -34.66 13.17
C GLY A 43 -15.49 -34.05 11.98
N VAL A 44 -15.90 -32.84 11.59
CA VAL A 44 -15.16 -32.04 10.60
C VAL A 44 -14.04 -31.30 11.32
N GLY A 45 -12.79 -31.48 10.87
CA GLY A 45 -11.65 -30.76 11.42
C GLY A 45 -11.69 -29.26 11.05
N ILE A 46 -11.06 -28.42 11.86
CA ILE A 46 -10.97 -26.97 11.60
C ILE A 46 -10.37 -26.70 10.22
N THR A 47 -9.34 -27.45 9.82
CA THR A 47 -8.72 -27.32 8.48
C THR A 47 -9.59 -27.86 7.35
N ASP A 48 -10.44 -28.84 7.63
CA ASP A 48 -11.38 -29.38 6.63
C ASP A 48 -12.52 -28.38 6.37
N TYR A 49 -12.89 -27.60 7.39
CA TYR A 49 -13.94 -26.58 7.29
C TYR A 49 -13.43 -25.22 6.80
N PHE A 50 -12.34 -24.71 7.38
CA PHE A 50 -11.80 -23.37 7.09
C PHE A 50 -10.64 -23.38 6.08
N GLY A 51 -10.15 -24.55 5.70
CA GLY A 51 -8.94 -24.69 4.89
C GLY A 51 -7.65 -24.59 5.70
N SER A 52 -6.56 -25.07 5.11
CA SER A 52 -5.22 -24.94 5.67
C SER A 52 -4.71 -23.51 5.49
N SER A 53 -4.09 -22.95 6.55
CA SER A 53 -3.42 -21.65 6.46
C SER A 53 -2.32 -21.70 5.39
N SER A 54 -2.33 -20.74 4.47
CA SER A 54 -1.26 -20.55 3.49
C SER A 54 0.02 -20.18 4.24
N ARG A 55 0.93 -21.14 4.38
CA ARG A 55 2.22 -20.93 5.03
C ARG A 55 3.02 -19.94 4.18
N GLN A 56 3.19 -18.72 4.68
CA GLN A 56 4.09 -17.76 4.05
C GLN A 56 5.50 -18.38 3.99
N PRO A 57 6.26 -18.14 2.91
CA PRO A 57 7.65 -18.58 2.85
C PRO A 57 8.38 -17.99 4.07
N SER A 58 8.87 -18.86 4.94
CA SER A 58 9.68 -18.43 6.08
C SER A 58 11.06 -18.04 5.55
N TYR A 59 11.33 -16.74 5.49
CA TYR A 59 12.68 -16.26 5.22
C TYR A 59 13.59 -16.71 6.36
N SER A 60 14.72 -17.32 6.00
CA SER A 60 15.73 -17.69 6.99
C SER A 60 16.42 -16.42 7.51
N TYR A 61 17.01 -16.51 8.70
CA TYR A 61 17.83 -15.41 9.25
C TYR A 61 18.92 -14.97 8.25
N SER A 62 19.56 -15.93 7.58
CA SER A 62 20.54 -15.65 6.52
C SER A 62 19.96 -14.87 5.34
N ASP A 63 18.72 -15.16 4.92
CA ASP A 63 18.09 -14.41 3.81
C ASP A 63 17.84 -12.96 4.19
N THR A 64 17.38 -12.73 5.42
CA THR A 64 17.16 -11.37 5.94
C THR A 64 18.47 -10.59 6.09
N GLN A 65 19.54 -11.24 6.52
CA GLN A 65 20.86 -10.62 6.65
C GLN A 65 21.41 -10.22 5.28
N ARG A 66 21.38 -11.13 4.30
CA ARG A 66 21.83 -10.84 2.93
C ARG A 66 21.03 -9.70 2.30
N MET A 67 19.71 -9.69 2.48
CA MET A 67 18.86 -8.61 1.97
C MET A 67 19.23 -7.27 2.62
N THR A 68 19.51 -7.26 3.92
CA THR A 68 19.91 -6.04 4.65
C THR A 68 21.26 -5.50 4.16
N GLU A 69 22.22 -6.38 3.92
CA GLU A 69 23.54 -6.03 3.38
C GLU A 69 23.43 -5.43 1.97
N GLU A 70 22.63 -6.05 1.09
CA GLU A 70 22.38 -5.56 -0.26
C GLU A 70 21.69 -4.19 -0.26
N ILE A 71 20.67 -3.99 0.59
CA ILE A 71 20.00 -2.69 0.74
C ILE A 71 21.00 -1.64 1.22
N THR A 72 21.80 -1.96 2.25
CA THR A 72 22.80 -1.03 2.79
C THR A 72 23.83 -0.63 1.74
N LYS A 73 24.27 -1.58 0.92
CA LYS A 73 25.22 -1.34 -0.16
C LYS A 73 24.64 -0.41 -1.22
N LYS A 74 23.40 -0.66 -1.67
CA LYS A 74 22.72 0.18 -2.66
C LYS A 74 22.53 1.61 -2.15
N VAL A 75 22.02 1.78 -0.94
CA VAL A 75 21.83 3.12 -0.33
C VAL A 75 23.15 3.89 -0.26
N ARG A 76 24.25 3.24 0.14
CA ARG A 76 25.57 3.88 0.17
C ARG A 76 26.06 4.28 -1.21
N GLN A 77 25.80 3.46 -2.23
CA GLN A 77 26.19 3.75 -3.59
C GLN A 77 25.39 4.93 -4.16
N ASP A 78 24.06 4.88 -4.01
CA ASP A 78 23.15 5.92 -4.51
C ASP A 78 23.50 7.29 -3.92
N LEU A 79 23.69 7.36 -2.59
CA LEU A 79 24.08 8.60 -1.92
C LEU A 79 25.43 9.14 -2.41
N ARG A 80 26.39 8.24 -2.70
CA ARG A 80 27.71 8.66 -3.20
C ARG A 80 27.64 9.20 -4.63
N GLU A 81 26.75 8.65 -5.45
CA GLU A 81 26.52 9.11 -6.81
C GLU A 81 25.77 10.44 -6.82
N GLU A 82 24.77 10.59 -5.97
CA GLU A 82 24.01 11.83 -5.78
C GLU A 82 24.93 12.99 -5.36
N ILE A 83 25.70 12.83 -4.27
CA ILE A 83 26.66 13.86 -3.82
C ILE A 83 27.68 14.19 -4.92
N ARG A 84 28.15 13.18 -5.66
CA ARG A 84 29.10 13.42 -6.76
C ARG A 84 28.47 14.22 -7.89
N ALA A 85 27.21 13.97 -8.20
CA ALA A 85 26.49 14.70 -9.24
C ALA A 85 26.25 16.15 -8.81
N GLU A 86 25.81 16.37 -7.56
CA GLU A 86 25.59 17.70 -6.99
C GLU A 86 26.86 18.54 -6.99
N VAL A 87 27.97 18.02 -6.45
CA VAL A 87 29.25 18.74 -6.43
C VAL A 87 29.73 19.10 -7.84
N ARG A 88 29.53 18.21 -8.83
CA ARG A 88 29.86 18.50 -10.22
C ARG A 88 28.98 19.61 -10.79
N ALA A 89 27.68 19.59 -10.51
CA ALA A 89 26.75 20.62 -10.97
C ALA A 89 27.08 21.98 -10.35
N GLU A 90 27.33 22.03 -9.04
CA GLU A 90 27.74 23.25 -8.35
C GLU A 90 29.03 23.83 -8.93
N PHE A 91 30.03 22.97 -9.16
CA PHE A 91 31.28 23.39 -9.79
C PHE A 91 31.03 23.95 -11.20
N GLN A 92 30.25 23.26 -12.03
CA GLN A 92 29.92 23.75 -13.37
C GLN A 92 29.19 25.11 -13.35
N MET A 93 28.27 25.30 -12.39
CA MET A 93 27.57 26.56 -12.21
C MET A 93 28.53 27.69 -11.80
N LEU A 94 29.47 27.42 -10.90
CA LEU A 94 30.48 28.39 -10.47
C LEU A 94 31.34 28.86 -11.65
N TYR A 95 31.82 27.94 -12.49
CA TYR A 95 32.59 28.30 -13.69
C TYR A 95 31.74 29.10 -14.68
N GLN A 96 30.49 28.70 -14.93
CA GLN A 96 29.61 29.46 -15.82
C GLN A 96 29.40 30.89 -15.32
N GLN A 97 29.16 31.08 -14.03
CA GLN A 97 29.00 32.42 -13.45
C GLN A 97 30.27 33.27 -13.62
N GLN A 98 31.45 32.69 -13.37
CA GLN A 98 32.72 33.39 -13.54
C GLN A 98 32.98 33.81 -15.00
N PHE A 99 32.64 32.97 -15.98
CA PHE A 99 32.78 33.36 -17.39
C PHE A 99 31.72 34.36 -17.83
N GLN A 100 30.51 34.33 -17.25
CA GLN A 100 29.47 35.32 -17.53
C GLN A 100 29.86 36.72 -17.03
N SER A 101 30.47 36.83 -15.84
CA SER A 101 30.93 38.12 -15.32
C SER A 101 32.14 38.69 -16.07
N MET A 102 32.90 37.84 -16.75
CA MET A 102 34.05 38.21 -17.59
C MET A 102 33.67 38.46 -19.06
N ARG A 103 32.38 38.39 -19.44
CA ARG A 103 31.98 38.67 -20.83
C ARG A 103 32.22 40.15 -21.13
N PRO A 104 32.95 40.48 -22.22
CA PRO A 104 33.06 41.86 -22.66
C PRO A 104 31.65 42.37 -22.99
N VAL A 105 31.29 43.55 -22.46
CA VAL A 105 30.11 44.28 -22.94
C VAL A 105 30.36 44.56 -24.42
N PRO A 106 29.47 44.16 -25.35
CA PRO A 106 29.64 44.52 -26.74
C PRO A 106 29.68 46.05 -26.83
N SER A 107 30.79 46.60 -27.29
CA SER A 107 30.92 48.03 -27.55
C SER A 107 29.82 48.46 -28.51
N PRO A 108 29.14 49.61 -28.28
CA PRO A 108 28.19 50.14 -29.24
C PRO A 108 28.88 50.24 -30.60
N ILE A 109 28.36 49.54 -31.59
CA ILE A 109 28.80 49.70 -32.98
C ILE A 109 28.29 51.07 -33.39
N GLU A 110 29.13 52.10 -33.31
CA GLU A 110 28.87 53.33 -34.05
C GLU A 110 28.93 52.94 -35.53
N GLU A 111 27.75 52.80 -36.13
CA GLU A 111 27.60 52.65 -37.57
C GLU A 111 28.14 53.94 -38.21
N HIS A 112 29.43 53.92 -38.57
CA HIS A 112 30.06 55.00 -39.31
C HIS A 112 29.43 55.00 -40.71
N VAL A 113 28.37 55.79 -40.88
CA VAL A 113 27.69 56.00 -42.16
C VAL A 113 28.72 56.62 -43.11
N ILE A 114 29.29 55.79 -43.98
CA ILE A 114 30.14 56.25 -45.08
C ILE A 114 29.23 57.07 -46.00
N PRO A 115 29.48 58.38 -46.20
CA PRO A 115 28.67 59.18 -47.12
C PRO A 115 28.80 58.61 -48.54
N PRO A 116 27.70 58.56 -49.32
CA PRO A 116 27.72 57.99 -50.65
C PRO A 116 28.72 58.74 -51.56
N PRO A 117 29.42 58.02 -52.47
CA PRO A 117 30.38 58.66 -53.37
C PRO A 117 29.67 59.66 -54.30
N PRO A 118 30.31 60.80 -54.63
CA PRO A 118 29.71 61.81 -55.48
C PRO A 118 29.44 61.26 -56.89
N THR A 119 28.25 61.56 -57.40
CA THR A 119 27.75 61.11 -58.70
C THR A 119 28.52 61.83 -59.81
N GLU A 120 29.23 61.07 -60.65
CA GLU A 120 29.95 61.59 -61.81
C GLU A 120 28.93 61.95 -62.91
N ILE A 121 28.71 63.25 -63.12
CA ILE A 121 27.82 63.75 -64.19
C ILE A 121 28.55 63.53 -65.52
N GLN A 122 28.04 62.58 -66.31
CA GLN A 122 28.40 62.46 -67.72
C GLN A 122 27.71 63.59 -68.49
N ASP A 123 28.45 64.64 -68.81
CA ASP A 123 28.01 65.64 -69.77
C ASP A 123 28.01 65.01 -71.17
N TYR A 124 26.81 64.65 -71.62
CA TYR A 124 26.54 64.17 -72.97
C TYR A 124 26.77 65.30 -73.99
N TYR A 125 27.48 64.97 -75.06
CA TYR A 125 27.64 65.77 -76.27
C TYR A 125 26.30 66.23 -76.85
N THR A 126 26.20 67.51 -77.26
CA THR A 126 25.34 67.96 -78.39
C THR A 126 25.91 69.31 -78.89
N SER A 127 26.71 69.32 -79.96
CA SER A 127 26.30 69.63 -81.34
C SER A 127 25.65 71.00 -81.53
N SER A 128 26.43 71.97 -82.02
CA SER A 128 26.21 72.71 -83.29
C SER A 128 27.29 73.76 -83.54
#